data_AF-A0A7W2JMJ1-F1
#
_entry.id   AF-A0A7W2JMJ1-F1
#
_cell.length_a   1.000
_cell.length_b   1.000
_cell.length_c   1.000
_cell.angle_alpha   90.00
_cell.angle_beta   90.00
_cell.angle_gamma   90.00
#
_symmetry.space_group_name_H-M   'P 1'
#
loop_
_entity.id
_entity.type
_entity.pdbx_description
1 polymer ?
#
loop_
_entity_poly.entity_id
_entity_poly.type
_entity_poly.pdbx_seq_one_letter_code
_entity_poly.pdbx_strand_id
1 'polypeptide(L)'
;MRRLAWGLVMLLLPLLLVGWGGVQQWRAETAQEQAGITRQWLATPSEDLLRTLPWAARKELAGRLDTREVLQRQLDELDTDRHWLSVRRTLAGVGGWLAWGALVAGIGAWLRLRYDAWRALRSAHYLHQRMTASWRVLGRWLSVYMGLLAGSLCLLLLYEVSAGFSHAAQGGVTVLIVVLPLASLLLVCLRTAWRMRQQWPRIGASKASFLGRQLHRHGAPALWQWVEGLATQLRAPVPDNIVVGIDQSFFVTSVPVVLQPCQSVLNGRTLYLSLPCLGALSQREAAAIIGHELGHFRSRDTEQGSATNARFSLMCAQFSTLVDAERGAAWVARPVVWAAGQFLHHFQVAVHHWGREQELLADRAGAKVAGPELFMQALLRAIALGSMVDALLHECGGQGLLAALPRHLQRVPLRLDEDVLGLTMPHPFDSHPPLAARLDNLRVRLDGALLQAAMRQPGDHDRQWFNQLWGGAVEAERQGL
;
A
#
# COMPACT_ATOMS: atom_id res chain seq x y z
N MET A 1 20.13 -2.66 3.78
CA MET A 1 20.43 -4.01 3.27
C MET A 1 19.22 -4.96 3.20
N ARG A 2 18.29 -5.01 4.17
CA ARG A 2 17.06 -5.85 4.09
C ARG A 2 16.10 -5.53 2.92
N ARG A 3 16.18 -4.34 2.32
CA ARG A 3 15.26 -3.87 1.26
C ARG A 3 15.47 -4.52 -0.12
N LEU A 4 16.65 -5.07 -0.41
CA LEU A 4 16.92 -5.74 -1.71
C LEU A 4 16.67 -7.25 -1.64
N ALA A 5 16.68 -7.83 -0.43
CA ALA A 5 16.62 -9.27 -0.22
C ALA A 5 15.32 -9.90 -0.75
N TRP A 6 14.17 -9.24 -0.61
CA TRP A 6 12.88 -9.80 -1.04
C TRP A 6 12.66 -9.73 -2.54
N GLY A 7 13.23 -8.72 -3.22
CA GLY A 7 13.28 -8.70 -4.69
C GLY A 7 14.11 -9.86 -5.24
N LEU A 8 15.21 -10.21 -4.57
CA LEU A 8 16.01 -11.38 -4.93
C LEU A 8 15.22 -12.69 -4.72
N VAL A 9 14.50 -12.83 -3.61
CA VAL A 9 13.63 -14.01 -3.36
C VAL A 9 12.55 -14.18 -4.43
N MET A 10 12.01 -13.06 -4.95
CA MET A 10 11.04 -13.07 -6.07
C MET A 10 11.61 -13.68 -7.35
N LEU A 11 12.94 -13.65 -7.54
CA LEU A 11 13.63 -14.24 -8.68
C LEU A 11 14.16 -15.64 -8.37
N LEU A 12 14.70 -15.85 -7.18
CA LEU A 12 15.29 -17.12 -6.75
C LEU A 12 14.24 -18.23 -6.63
N LEU A 13 13.04 -17.93 -6.12
CA LEU A 13 12.01 -18.95 -5.94
C LEU A 13 11.59 -19.61 -7.27
N PRO A 14 11.24 -18.86 -8.33
CA PRO A 14 11.05 -19.44 -9.66
C PRO A 14 12.26 -20.24 -10.16
N LEU A 15 13.49 -19.73 -9.98
CA LEU A 15 14.70 -20.42 -10.44
C LEU A 15 14.93 -21.76 -9.74
N LEU A 16 14.65 -21.83 -8.43
CA LEU A 16 14.71 -23.09 -7.69
C LEU A 16 13.68 -24.11 -8.21
N LEU A 17 12.48 -23.66 -8.56
CA LEU A 17 11.46 -24.53 -9.15
C LEU A 17 11.83 -25.00 -10.56
N VAL A 18 12.45 -24.14 -11.38
CA VAL A 18 13.02 -24.54 -12.68
C VAL A 18 14.08 -25.62 -12.47
N GLY A 19 15.02 -25.41 -11.54
CA GLY A 19 16.06 -26.39 -11.23
C GLY A 19 15.47 -27.72 -10.73
N TRP A 20 14.49 -27.68 -9.84
CA TRP A 20 13.81 -28.87 -9.34
C TRP A 20 13.03 -29.61 -10.41
N GLY A 21 12.32 -28.90 -11.28
CA GLY A 21 11.65 -29.47 -12.44
C GLY A 21 12.64 -30.14 -13.40
N GLY A 22 13.82 -29.55 -13.62
CA GLY A 22 14.91 -30.15 -14.39
C GLY A 22 15.40 -31.46 -13.78
N VAL A 23 15.58 -31.52 -12.45
CA VAL A 23 15.96 -32.76 -11.75
C VAL A 23 14.87 -33.83 -11.87
N GLN A 24 13.59 -33.46 -11.75
CA GLN A 24 12.46 -34.39 -11.95
C GLN A 24 12.41 -34.92 -13.39
N GLN A 25 12.58 -34.04 -14.37
CA GLN A 25 12.60 -34.43 -15.78
C GLN A 25 13.78 -35.37 -16.08
N TRP A 26 14.97 -35.04 -15.59
CA TRP A 26 16.16 -35.88 -15.74
C TRP A 26 15.99 -37.27 -15.10
N ARG A 27 15.36 -37.36 -13.91
CA ARG A 27 15.04 -38.64 -13.27
C ARG A 27 14.12 -39.50 -14.14
N ALA A 28 13.06 -38.90 -14.69
CA ALA A 28 12.11 -39.62 -15.56
C ALA A 28 12.76 -40.05 -16.88
N GLU A 29 13.58 -39.21 -17.50
CA GLU A 29 14.31 -39.53 -18.74
C GLU A 29 15.33 -40.64 -18.53
N THR A 30 16.10 -40.58 -17.43
CA THR A 30 17.09 -41.61 -17.08
C THR A 30 16.42 -42.98 -16.86
N ALA A 31 15.26 -43.02 -16.21
CA ALA A 31 14.50 -44.27 -16.02
C ALA A 31 13.97 -44.85 -17.34
N GLN A 32 13.51 -43.99 -18.26
CA GLN A 32 13.09 -44.41 -19.60
C GLN A 32 14.27 -44.93 -20.44
N GLU A 33 15.41 -44.26 -20.37
CA GLU A 33 16.64 -44.66 -21.07
C GLU A 33 17.17 -45.99 -20.51
N GLN A 34 17.21 -46.16 -19.18
CA GLN A 34 17.56 -47.42 -18.53
C GLN A 34 16.67 -48.56 -19.02
N ALA A 35 15.34 -48.38 -19.07
CA ALA A 35 14.44 -49.42 -19.59
C ALA A 35 14.75 -49.78 -21.06
N GLY A 36 15.09 -48.79 -21.88
CA GLY A 36 15.50 -49.00 -23.28
C GLY A 36 16.80 -49.81 -23.40
N ILE A 37 17.84 -49.42 -22.66
CA ILE A 37 19.14 -50.11 -22.63
C ILE A 37 18.97 -51.54 -22.11
N THR A 38 18.21 -51.74 -21.03
CA THR A 38 17.96 -53.07 -20.47
C THR A 38 17.21 -53.98 -21.45
N ARG A 39 16.20 -53.47 -22.19
CA ARG A 39 15.53 -54.25 -23.25
C ARG A 39 16.49 -54.65 -24.37
N GLN A 40 17.35 -53.74 -24.81
CA GLN A 40 18.36 -54.02 -25.84
C GLN A 40 19.38 -55.07 -25.37
N TRP A 41 19.80 -54.97 -24.11
CA TRP A 41 20.72 -55.94 -23.52
C TRP A 41 20.09 -57.33 -23.34
N LEU A 42 18.82 -57.41 -22.92
CA LEU A 42 18.11 -58.69 -22.80
C LEU A 42 17.88 -59.39 -24.16
N ALA A 43 17.76 -58.61 -25.24
CA ALA A 43 17.70 -59.13 -26.60
C ALA A 43 19.07 -59.55 -27.13
N THR A 44 20.11 -58.75 -26.85
CA THR A 44 21.49 -58.94 -27.33
C THR A 44 22.48 -58.52 -26.23
N PRO A 45 22.96 -59.47 -25.40
CA PRO A 45 23.87 -59.17 -24.31
C PRO A 45 25.19 -58.59 -24.82
N SER A 46 25.58 -57.42 -24.33
CA SER A 46 26.88 -56.82 -24.63
C SER A 46 27.44 -56.07 -23.41
N GLU A 47 28.75 -56.13 -23.22
CA GLU A 47 29.42 -55.39 -22.15
C GLU A 47 29.36 -53.88 -22.35
N ASP A 48 29.36 -53.42 -23.61
CA ASP A 48 29.26 -52.01 -23.94
C ASP A 48 27.92 -51.41 -23.48
N LEU A 49 26.81 -52.12 -23.68
CA LEU A 49 25.50 -51.68 -23.16
C LEU A 49 25.47 -51.63 -21.64
N LEU A 50 26.11 -52.57 -20.93
CA LEU A 50 26.20 -52.53 -19.46
C LEU A 50 26.96 -51.31 -18.96
N ARG A 51 27.98 -50.85 -19.69
CA ARG A 51 28.73 -49.62 -19.36
C ARG A 51 27.90 -48.35 -19.52
N THR A 52 26.92 -48.36 -20.44
CA THR A 52 26.01 -47.24 -20.67
C THR A 52 24.91 -47.08 -19.61
N LEU A 53 24.67 -48.10 -18.78
CA LEU A 53 23.66 -48.02 -17.73
C LEU A 53 23.97 -46.91 -16.70
N PRO A 54 22.95 -46.33 -16.06
CA PRO A 54 23.14 -45.39 -14.95
C PRO A 54 24.00 -46.01 -13.84
N TRP A 55 24.80 -45.18 -13.15
CA TRP A 55 25.69 -45.66 -12.08
C TRP A 55 24.95 -46.46 -11.00
N ALA A 56 23.73 -46.04 -10.63
CA ALA A 56 22.92 -46.73 -9.63
C ALA A 56 22.56 -48.17 -10.06
N ALA A 57 22.14 -48.34 -11.32
CA ALA A 57 21.85 -49.65 -11.88
C ALA A 57 23.12 -50.51 -11.97
N ARG A 58 24.25 -49.94 -12.39
CA ARG A 58 25.55 -50.64 -12.42
C ARG A 58 26.02 -51.10 -11.04
N LYS A 59 25.75 -50.31 -10.00
CA LYS A 59 26.11 -50.66 -8.62
C LYS A 59 25.33 -51.87 -8.11
N GLU A 60 24.07 -52.02 -8.49
CA GLU A 60 23.27 -53.20 -8.11
C GLU A 60 23.74 -54.49 -8.79
N LEU A 61 24.37 -54.36 -9.96
CA LEU A 61 24.98 -55.46 -10.71
C LEU A 61 26.37 -55.85 -10.16
N ALA A 62 27.05 -54.97 -9.42
CA ALA A 62 28.41 -55.18 -8.94
C ALA A 62 28.47 -56.36 -7.95
N GLY A 63 29.11 -57.46 -8.37
CA GLY A 63 29.34 -58.64 -7.53
C GLY A 63 28.20 -59.67 -7.51
N ARG A 64 27.20 -59.56 -8.40
CA ARG A 64 26.12 -60.56 -8.52
C ARG A 64 26.37 -61.52 -9.69
N LEU A 65 26.17 -62.81 -9.44
CA LEU A 65 26.35 -63.89 -10.41
C LEU A 65 25.21 -63.97 -11.45
N ASP A 66 24.02 -63.45 -11.13
CA ASP A 66 22.85 -63.53 -12.00
C ASP A 66 22.40 -62.16 -12.54
N THR A 67 23.21 -61.60 -13.44
CA THR A 67 22.99 -60.29 -14.05
C THR A 67 21.66 -60.22 -14.82
N ARG A 68 21.24 -61.34 -15.43
CA ARG A 68 20.04 -61.40 -16.27
C ARG A 68 18.77 -61.33 -15.44
N GLU A 69 18.68 -62.11 -14.35
CA GLU A 69 17.51 -62.07 -13.46
C GLU A 69 17.31 -60.68 -12.82
N VAL A 70 18.40 -60.03 -12.40
CA VAL A 70 18.36 -58.68 -11.81
C VAL A 70 17.86 -57.65 -12.82
N LEU A 71 18.41 -57.66 -14.05
CA LEU A 71 17.99 -56.74 -15.10
C LEU A 71 16.55 -56.99 -15.55
N GLN A 72 16.10 -58.24 -15.58
CA GLN A 72 14.73 -58.59 -15.95
C GLN A 72 13.73 -58.10 -14.89
N ARG A 73 14.04 -58.28 -13.60
CA ARG A 73 13.23 -57.72 -12.50
C ARG A 73 13.16 -56.19 -12.55
N GLN A 74 14.30 -55.51 -12.76
CA GLN A 74 14.32 -54.05 -12.90
C GLN A 74 13.50 -53.58 -14.11
N LEU A 75 13.55 -54.32 -15.22
CA LEU A 75 12.77 -54.01 -16.40
C LEU A 75 11.26 -54.17 -16.15
N ASP A 76 10.84 -55.24 -15.47
CA ASP A 76 9.43 -55.49 -15.16
C ASP A 76 8.85 -54.38 -14.25
N GLU A 77 9.63 -53.91 -13.27
CA GLU A 77 9.28 -52.78 -12.42
C GLU A 77 9.15 -51.47 -13.24
N LEU A 78 10.09 -51.20 -14.15
CA LEU A 78 10.06 -50.02 -15.03
C LEU A 78 8.97 -50.09 -16.10
N ASP A 79 8.63 -51.29 -16.59
CA ASP A 79 7.59 -51.50 -17.60
C ASP A 79 6.18 -51.34 -17.01
N THR A 80 6.00 -51.75 -15.76
CA THR A 80 4.77 -51.47 -15.00
C THR A 80 4.56 -49.97 -14.81
N ASP A 81 5.63 -49.19 -14.64
CA ASP A 81 5.58 -47.73 -14.45
C ASP A 81 5.68 -46.92 -15.77
N ARG A 82 5.79 -47.58 -16.94
CA ARG A 82 6.10 -46.95 -18.23
C ARG A 82 5.17 -45.78 -18.59
N HIS A 83 3.86 -45.96 -18.42
CA HIS A 83 2.87 -44.91 -18.70
C HIS A 83 3.02 -43.74 -17.73
N TRP A 84 3.22 -44.02 -16.44
CA TRP A 84 3.43 -43.00 -15.41
C TRP A 84 4.73 -42.24 -15.59
N LEU A 85 5.81 -42.87 -16.06
CA LEU A 85 7.08 -42.21 -16.40
C LEU A 85 6.89 -41.14 -17.49
N SER A 86 6.10 -41.45 -18.52
CA SER A 86 5.78 -40.47 -19.57
C SER A 86 4.96 -39.29 -19.02
N VAL A 87 3.95 -39.57 -18.19
CA VAL A 87 3.15 -38.52 -17.53
C VAL A 87 4.04 -37.65 -16.64
N ARG A 88 4.88 -38.25 -15.80
CA ARG A 88 5.83 -37.55 -14.93
C ARG A 88 6.79 -36.65 -15.68
N ARG A 89 7.33 -37.10 -16.82
CA ARG A 89 8.15 -36.26 -17.70
C ARG A 89 7.40 -35.02 -18.17
N THR A 90 6.14 -35.18 -18.61
CA THR A 90 5.31 -34.03 -19.03
C THR A 90 4.99 -33.08 -17.88
N LEU A 91 4.67 -33.60 -16.69
CA LEU A 91 4.41 -32.80 -15.49
C LEU A 91 5.63 -31.97 -15.09
N ALA A 92 6.82 -32.58 -15.07
CA ALA A 92 8.07 -31.90 -14.75
C ALA A 92 8.42 -30.82 -15.78
N GLY A 93 8.28 -31.12 -17.08
CA GLY A 93 8.54 -30.17 -18.15
C GLY A 93 7.60 -28.96 -18.12
N VAL A 94 6.28 -29.19 -18.04
CA VAL A 94 5.28 -28.10 -17.94
C VAL A 94 5.47 -27.32 -16.63
N GLY A 95 5.74 -28.00 -15.52
CA GLY A 95 6.05 -27.38 -14.23
C GLY A 95 7.25 -26.43 -14.30
N GLY A 96 8.31 -26.83 -15.00
CA GLY A 96 9.48 -25.99 -15.27
C GLY A 96 9.16 -24.77 -16.15
N TRP A 97 8.36 -24.95 -17.21
CA TRP A 97 7.92 -23.83 -18.06
C TRP A 97 7.05 -22.82 -17.32
N LEU A 98 6.16 -23.27 -16.42
CA LEU A 98 5.38 -22.37 -15.57
C LEU A 98 6.28 -21.58 -14.60
N ALA A 99 7.33 -22.20 -14.07
CA ALA A 99 8.31 -21.51 -13.23
C ALA A 99 9.10 -20.45 -14.02
N TRP A 100 9.48 -20.73 -15.26
CA TRP A 100 10.05 -19.72 -16.17
C TRP A 100 9.09 -18.56 -16.43
N GLY A 101 7.81 -18.88 -16.69
CA GLY A 101 6.76 -17.86 -16.83
C GLY A 101 6.62 -16.99 -15.59
N ALA A 102 6.71 -17.57 -14.39
CA ALA A 102 6.71 -16.82 -13.14
C ALA A 102 7.92 -15.88 -13.05
N LEU A 103 9.12 -16.34 -13.40
CA LEU A 103 10.31 -15.49 -13.40
C LEU A 103 10.14 -14.27 -14.31
N VAL A 104 9.69 -14.50 -15.55
CA VAL A 104 9.44 -13.42 -16.52
C VAL A 104 8.36 -12.46 -16.02
N ALA A 105 7.27 -12.99 -15.43
CA ALA A 105 6.22 -12.17 -14.84
C ALA A 105 6.73 -11.30 -13.69
N GLY A 106 7.63 -11.82 -12.86
CA GLY A 106 8.26 -11.07 -11.76
C GLY A 106 9.14 -9.92 -12.26
N ILE A 107 10.00 -10.19 -13.25
CA ILE A 107 10.85 -9.17 -13.89
C ILE A 107 9.99 -8.12 -14.59
N GLY A 108 8.97 -8.56 -15.34
CA GLY A 108 8.02 -7.68 -16.03
C GLY A 108 7.27 -6.75 -15.08
N ALA A 109 6.80 -7.28 -13.93
CA ALA A 109 6.15 -6.49 -12.89
C ALA A 109 7.07 -5.38 -12.35
N TRP A 110 8.33 -5.72 -12.08
CA TRP A 110 9.33 -4.79 -11.58
C TRP A 110 9.67 -3.68 -12.59
N LEU A 111 9.96 -4.06 -13.83
CA LEU A 111 10.26 -3.11 -14.91
C LEU A 111 9.08 -2.18 -15.17
N ARG A 112 7.85 -2.72 -15.17
CA ARG A 112 6.63 -1.94 -15.37
C ARG A 112 6.42 -0.93 -14.25
N LEU A 113 6.60 -1.35 -12.99
CA LEU A 113 6.52 -0.47 -11.83
C LEU A 113 7.50 0.69 -11.94
N ARG A 114 8.77 0.41 -12.26
CA ARG A 114 9.81 1.42 -12.43
C ARG A 114 9.49 2.40 -13.56
N TYR A 115 8.98 1.87 -14.67
CA TYR A 115 8.54 2.68 -15.80
C TYR A 115 7.38 3.61 -15.45
N ASP A 116 6.33 3.08 -14.82
CA ASP A 116 5.14 3.84 -14.43
C ASP A 116 5.51 4.93 -13.40
N ALA A 117 6.38 4.62 -12.44
CA ALA A 117 6.86 5.60 -11.47
C ALA A 117 7.73 6.70 -12.09
N TRP A 118 8.65 6.36 -13.00
CA TRP A 118 9.42 7.35 -13.76
C TRP A 118 8.51 8.28 -14.57
N ARG A 119 7.50 7.72 -15.22
CA ARG A 119 6.55 8.49 -16.03
C ARG A 119 5.68 9.40 -15.15
N ALA A 120 5.29 8.94 -13.96
CA ALA A 120 4.58 9.74 -12.96
C ALA A 120 5.43 10.90 -12.43
N LEU A 121 6.73 10.70 -12.25
CA LEU A 121 7.66 11.79 -11.89
C LEU A 121 7.76 12.87 -12.97
N ARG A 122 7.70 12.50 -14.26
CA ARG A 122 7.82 13.46 -15.37
C ARG A 122 6.51 14.13 -15.76
N SER A 123 5.36 13.61 -15.34
CA SER A 123 4.05 14.13 -15.74
C SER A 123 3.01 14.01 -14.62
N ALA A 124 2.59 15.17 -14.11
CA ALA A 124 1.47 15.29 -13.18
C ALA A 124 0.19 14.66 -13.77
N HIS A 125 -0.10 14.93 -15.04
CA HIS A 125 -1.24 14.35 -15.75
C HIS A 125 -1.23 12.81 -15.73
N TYR A 126 -0.07 12.19 -15.98
CA TYR A 126 0.07 10.75 -15.88
C TYR A 126 -0.18 10.25 -14.46
N LEU A 127 0.40 10.90 -13.45
CA LEU A 127 0.21 10.55 -12.04
C LEU A 127 -1.29 10.55 -11.69
N HIS A 128 -2.00 11.64 -11.97
CA HIS A 128 -3.40 11.80 -11.61
C HIS A 128 -4.32 10.77 -12.29
N GLN A 129 -4.10 10.48 -13.58
CA GLN A 129 -4.95 9.57 -14.33
C GLN A 129 -4.61 8.09 -14.14
N ARG A 130 -3.32 7.77 -13.96
CA ARG A 130 -2.83 6.39 -14.09
C ARG A 130 -2.31 5.80 -12.79
N MET A 131 -2.18 6.53 -11.68
CA MET A 131 -1.69 5.95 -10.42
C MET A 131 -2.52 4.74 -9.96
N THR A 132 -3.84 4.90 -9.81
CA THR A 132 -4.73 3.80 -9.37
C THR A 132 -4.81 2.67 -10.41
N ALA A 133 -4.69 2.99 -11.70
CA ALA A 133 -4.62 1.99 -12.76
C ALA A 133 -3.30 1.20 -12.71
N SER A 134 -2.17 1.87 -12.45
CA SER A 134 -0.84 1.27 -12.32
C SER A 134 -0.79 0.34 -11.11
N TRP A 135 -1.41 0.73 -9.99
CA TRP A 135 -1.61 -0.14 -8.84
C TRP A 135 -2.39 -1.42 -9.19
N ARG A 136 -3.51 -1.30 -9.91
CA ARG A 136 -4.30 -2.46 -10.36
C ARG A 136 -3.53 -3.34 -11.36
N VAL A 137 -2.75 -2.75 -12.26
CA VAL A 137 -1.88 -3.47 -13.19
C VAL A 137 -0.84 -4.28 -12.41
N LEU A 138 -0.16 -3.66 -11.44
CA LEU A 138 0.80 -4.37 -10.58
C LEU A 138 0.16 -5.55 -9.86
N GLY A 139 -1.03 -5.36 -9.27
CA GLY A 139 -1.76 -6.44 -8.61
C GLY A 139 -2.09 -7.61 -9.54
N ARG A 140 -2.43 -7.33 -10.81
CA ARG A 140 -2.65 -8.38 -11.83
C ARG A 140 -1.36 -9.14 -12.15
N TRP A 141 -0.25 -8.43 -12.38
CA TRP A 141 1.05 -9.07 -12.63
C TRP A 141 1.48 -9.96 -11.46
N LEU A 142 1.35 -9.48 -10.23
CA LEU A 142 1.69 -10.26 -9.04
C LEU A 142 0.74 -11.46 -8.84
N SER A 143 -0.54 -11.31 -9.19
CA SER A 143 -1.50 -12.42 -9.16
C SER A 143 -1.16 -13.50 -10.20
N VAL A 144 -0.75 -13.10 -11.41
CA VAL A 144 -0.27 -14.02 -12.45
C VAL A 144 1.01 -14.71 -11.99
N TYR A 145 1.98 -13.96 -11.44
CA TYR A 145 3.20 -14.50 -10.85
C TYR A 145 2.89 -15.59 -9.80
N MET A 146 2.02 -15.30 -8.83
CA MET A 146 1.64 -16.26 -7.79
C MET A 146 0.87 -17.46 -8.34
N GLY A 147 0.02 -17.24 -9.35
CA GLY A 147 -0.71 -18.33 -10.03
C GLY A 147 0.22 -19.27 -10.79
N LEU A 148 1.23 -18.74 -11.49
CA LEU A 148 2.24 -19.52 -12.19
C LEU A 148 3.12 -20.31 -11.21
N LEU A 149 3.52 -19.71 -10.09
CA LEU A 149 4.22 -20.42 -9.01
C LEU A 149 3.38 -21.55 -8.42
N ALA A 150 2.11 -21.29 -8.10
CA ALA A 150 1.21 -22.31 -7.58
C ALA A 150 0.98 -23.44 -8.59
N GLY A 151 0.81 -23.10 -9.87
CA GLY A 151 0.70 -24.09 -10.95
C GLY A 151 1.94 -24.96 -11.08
N SER A 152 3.12 -24.34 -11.08
CA SER A 152 4.40 -25.06 -11.09
C SER A 152 4.54 -26.00 -9.90
N LEU A 153 4.32 -25.49 -8.67
CA LEU A 153 4.37 -26.29 -7.44
C LEU A 153 3.37 -27.45 -7.46
N CYS A 154 2.16 -27.24 -7.98
CA CYS A 154 1.15 -28.27 -8.10
C CYS A 154 1.62 -29.41 -9.00
N LEU A 155 2.14 -29.10 -10.19
CA LEU A 155 2.63 -30.12 -11.13
C LEU A 155 3.85 -30.89 -10.57
N LEU A 156 4.79 -30.17 -9.95
CA LEU A 156 5.96 -30.76 -9.32
C LEU A 156 5.57 -31.65 -8.11
N LEU A 157 4.51 -31.30 -7.39
CA LEU A 157 3.97 -32.10 -6.30
C LEU A 157 3.22 -33.34 -6.82
N LEU A 158 2.43 -33.20 -7.89
CA LEU A 158 1.78 -34.34 -8.56
C LEU A 158 2.82 -35.35 -9.06
N TYR A 159 3.97 -34.88 -9.54
CA TYR A 159 5.10 -35.75 -9.88
C TYR A 159 5.55 -36.59 -8.67
N GLU A 160 5.84 -35.94 -7.53
CA GLU A 160 6.36 -36.65 -6.34
C GLU A 160 5.32 -37.62 -5.75
N VAL A 161 4.05 -37.21 -5.72
CA VAL A 161 2.95 -38.10 -5.29
C VAL A 161 2.84 -39.30 -6.22
N SER A 162 2.84 -39.09 -7.53
CA SER A 162 2.81 -40.19 -8.51
C SER A 162 4.00 -41.14 -8.35
N ALA A 163 5.20 -40.61 -8.11
CA ALA A 163 6.40 -41.42 -7.85
C ALA A 163 6.29 -42.23 -6.55
N GLY A 164 5.77 -41.63 -5.48
CA GLY A 164 5.54 -42.31 -4.21
C GLY A 164 4.50 -43.44 -4.29
N PHE A 165 3.45 -43.26 -5.09
CA PHE A 165 2.45 -44.31 -5.32
C PHE A 165 3.03 -45.52 -6.07
N SER A 166 3.81 -45.31 -7.13
CA SER A 166 4.41 -46.42 -7.88
C SER A 166 5.45 -47.21 -7.09
N HIS A 167 6.12 -46.58 -6.12
CA HIS A 167 7.09 -47.23 -5.24
C HIS A 167 6.55 -47.50 -3.82
N ALA A 168 5.24 -47.45 -3.63
CA ALA A 168 4.61 -47.56 -2.30
C ALA A 168 4.99 -48.88 -1.58
N ALA A 169 5.13 -49.97 -2.33
CA ALA A 169 5.52 -51.29 -1.82
C ALA A 169 6.98 -51.36 -1.31
N GLN A 170 7.84 -50.39 -1.63
CA GLN A 170 9.28 -50.39 -1.30
C GLN A 170 9.66 -49.36 -0.21
N GLY A 171 8.67 -48.72 0.45
CA GLY A 171 8.91 -47.77 1.54
C GLY A 171 8.56 -46.31 1.22
N GLY A 172 7.40 -46.07 0.58
CA GLY A 172 6.94 -44.76 0.11
C GLY A 172 6.70 -43.66 1.19
N VAL A 173 6.98 -43.93 2.47
CA VAL A 173 6.84 -42.95 3.57
C VAL A 173 7.84 -41.79 3.44
N THR A 174 9.02 -42.04 2.85
CA THR A 174 10.05 -41.00 2.64
C THR A 174 9.58 -39.89 1.69
N VAL A 175 8.65 -40.18 0.78
CA VAL A 175 8.07 -39.20 -0.14
C VAL A 175 7.23 -38.15 0.60
N LEU A 176 6.63 -38.49 1.74
CA LEU A 176 5.87 -37.54 2.57
C LEU A 176 6.73 -36.41 3.13
N ILE A 177 8.03 -36.66 3.37
CA ILE A 177 8.99 -35.65 3.84
C ILE A 177 9.14 -34.52 2.79
N VAL A 178 8.99 -34.84 1.51
CA VAL A 178 9.07 -33.86 0.40
C VAL A 178 7.70 -33.28 0.07
N VAL A 179 6.65 -34.13 0.03
CA VAL A 179 5.30 -33.71 -0.36
C VAL A 179 4.66 -32.77 0.65
N LEU A 180 4.78 -33.01 1.97
CA LEU A 180 4.10 -32.19 2.98
C LEU A 180 4.60 -30.72 2.99
N PRO A 181 5.92 -30.43 2.97
CA PRO A 181 6.41 -29.05 2.85
C PRO A 181 5.99 -28.37 1.54
N LEU A 182 6.04 -29.08 0.41
CA LEU A 182 5.62 -28.55 -0.89
C LEU A 182 4.11 -28.28 -0.95
N ALA A 183 3.29 -29.14 -0.34
CA ALA A 183 1.84 -28.94 -0.21
C ALA A 183 1.52 -27.72 0.65
N SER A 184 2.23 -27.55 1.77
CA SER A 184 2.10 -26.36 2.62
C SER A 184 2.47 -25.09 1.86
N LEU A 185 3.58 -25.13 1.10
CA LEU A 185 4.01 -24.03 0.23
C LEU A 185 2.96 -23.69 -0.84
N LEU A 186 2.39 -24.70 -1.50
CA LEU A 186 1.32 -24.54 -2.48
C LEU A 186 0.08 -23.87 -1.86
N LEU A 187 -0.36 -24.33 -0.68
CA LEU A 187 -1.51 -23.75 0.02
C LEU A 187 -1.27 -22.29 0.37
N VAL A 188 -0.06 -21.95 0.84
CA VAL A 188 0.34 -20.56 1.10
C VAL A 188 0.27 -19.72 -0.19
N CYS A 189 0.84 -20.21 -1.30
CA CYS A 189 0.78 -19.51 -2.58
C CYS A 189 -0.65 -19.24 -3.04
N LEU A 190 -1.53 -20.24 -2.97
CA LEU A 190 -2.94 -20.12 -3.35
C LEU A 190 -3.70 -19.15 -2.43
N ARG A 191 -3.51 -19.26 -1.11
CA ARG A 191 -4.13 -18.37 -0.13
C ARG A 191 -3.70 -16.92 -0.34
N THR A 192 -2.41 -16.68 -0.60
CA THR A 192 -1.88 -15.35 -0.90
C THR A 192 -2.45 -14.82 -2.22
N ALA A 193 -2.44 -15.62 -3.30
CA ALA A 193 -3.00 -15.21 -4.59
C ALA A 193 -4.50 -14.84 -4.49
N TRP A 194 -5.26 -15.65 -3.75
CA TRP A 194 -6.69 -15.40 -3.50
C TRP A 194 -6.90 -14.11 -2.71
N ARG A 195 -6.19 -13.94 -1.59
CA ARG A 195 -6.27 -12.74 -0.76
C ARG A 195 -5.92 -11.49 -1.55
N MET A 196 -4.85 -11.53 -2.34
CA MET A 196 -4.46 -10.44 -3.22
C MET A 196 -5.58 -10.07 -4.19
N ARG A 197 -6.16 -11.05 -4.90
CA ARG A 197 -7.29 -10.80 -5.81
C ARG A 197 -8.45 -10.09 -5.12
N GLN A 198 -8.71 -10.42 -3.86
CA GLN A 198 -9.82 -9.85 -3.08
C GLN A 198 -9.50 -8.47 -2.48
N GLN A 199 -8.32 -8.30 -1.89
CA GLN A 199 -7.94 -7.12 -1.10
C GLN A 199 -7.26 -6.03 -1.93
N TRP A 200 -6.47 -6.40 -2.94
CA TRP A 200 -5.67 -5.45 -3.72
C TRP A 200 -6.49 -4.38 -4.44
N PRO A 201 -7.65 -4.69 -5.07
CA PRO A 201 -8.49 -3.67 -5.70
C PRO A 201 -9.08 -2.69 -4.69
N ARG A 202 -9.29 -3.13 -3.43
CA ARG A 202 -9.89 -2.31 -2.37
C ARG A 202 -8.97 -1.18 -1.95
N ILE A 203 -7.65 -1.42 -1.97
CA ILE A 203 -6.62 -0.42 -1.60
C ILE A 203 -6.70 0.84 -2.48
N GLY A 204 -7.07 0.68 -3.76
CA GLY A 204 -7.20 1.80 -4.69
C GLY A 204 -8.58 2.45 -4.78
N ALA A 205 -9.58 1.93 -4.05
CA ALA A 205 -10.98 2.37 -4.11
C ALA A 205 -11.49 2.92 -2.77
N SER A 206 -10.57 3.33 -1.92
CA SER A 206 -10.80 3.62 -0.51
C SER A 206 -11.53 4.94 -0.33
N LYS A 207 -12.46 4.93 0.63
CA LYS A 207 -13.11 6.13 1.14
C LYS A 207 -12.35 6.59 2.37
N ALA A 208 -12.18 7.89 2.54
CA ALA A 208 -11.67 8.42 3.80
C ALA A 208 -12.74 8.26 4.88
N SER A 209 -12.35 7.96 6.11
CA SER A 209 -13.29 7.83 7.22
C SER A 209 -12.88 8.79 8.32
N PHE A 210 -13.78 9.70 8.69
CA PHE A 210 -13.50 10.72 9.69
C PHE A 210 -14.61 10.79 10.72
N LEU A 211 -14.23 11.04 11.97
CA LEU A 211 -15.20 11.41 12.99
C LEU A 211 -15.64 12.85 12.75
N GLY A 212 -16.94 13.06 12.59
CA GLY A 212 -17.46 14.40 12.38
C GLY A 212 -18.95 14.45 12.14
N ARG A 213 -19.49 15.66 12.22
CA ARG A 213 -20.88 15.98 11.95
C ARG A 213 -20.95 16.88 10.72
N GLN A 214 -21.78 16.50 9.75
CA GLN A 214 -22.09 17.38 8.63
C GLN A 214 -22.92 18.57 9.12
N LEU A 215 -22.55 19.76 8.66
CA LEU A 215 -23.27 20.99 8.91
C LEU A 215 -24.08 21.37 7.68
N HIS A 216 -25.40 21.20 7.75
CA HIS A 216 -26.27 21.58 6.65
C HIS A 216 -26.42 23.10 6.56
N ARG A 217 -26.65 23.60 5.34
CA ARG A 217 -26.81 25.04 5.06
C ARG A 217 -27.91 25.70 5.90
N HIS A 218 -29.03 25.00 6.11
CA HIS A 218 -30.12 25.48 6.97
C HIS A 218 -29.76 25.55 8.46
N GLY A 219 -28.91 24.63 8.94
CA GLY A 219 -28.54 24.55 10.35
C GLY A 219 -27.44 25.53 10.78
N ALA A 220 -26.69 26.09 9.83
CA ALA A 220 -25.62 27.05 10.10
C ALA A 220 -25.43 28.07 8.95
N PRO A 221 -26.46 28.85 8.59
CA PRO A 221 -26.43 29.72 7.42
C PRO A 221 -25.32 30.77 7.47
N ALA A 222 -25.02 31.35 8.63
CA ALA A 222 -23.96 32.34 8.79
C ALA A 222 -22.56 31.73 8.54
N LEU A 223 -22.32 30.51 8.99
CA LEU A 223 -21.07 29.77 8.69
C LEU A 223 -20.93 29.52 7.18
N TRP A 224 -22.01 29.07 6.54
CA TRP A 224 -22.02 28.81 5.10
C TRP A 224 -21.75 30.09 4.29
N GLN A 225 -22.45 31.19 4.62
CA GLN A 225 -22.21 32.51 4.01
C GLN A 225 -20.77 32.98 4.19
N TRP A 226 -20.19 32.76 5.37
CA TRP A 226 -18.79 33.10 5.63
C TRP A 226 -17.83 32.32 4.72
N VAL A 227 -17.98 30.99 4.64
CA VAL A 227 -17.17 30.14 3.75
C VAL A 227 -17.39 30.49 2.28
N GLU A 228 -18.62 30.78 1.86
CA GLU A 228 -18.95 31.25 0.51
C GLU A 228 -18.26 32.58 0.17
N GLY A 229 -18.20 33.51 1.13
CA GLY A 229 -17.47 34.76 0.98
C GLY A 229 -15.97 34.53 0.74
N LEU A 230 -15.35 33.64 1.51
CA LEU A 230 -13.95 33.24 1.33
C LEU A 230 -13.71 32.59 -0.04
N ALA A 231 -14.56 31.65 -0.43
CA ALA A 231 -14.49 30.99 -1.73
C ALA A 231 -14.62 31.99 -2.89
N THR A 232 -15.55 32.95 -2.76
CA THR A 232 -15.77 34.01 -3.75
C THR A 232 -14.54 34.92 -3.88
N GLN A 233 -13.95 35.36 -2.77
CA GLN A 233 -12.71 36.15 -2.76
C GLN A 233 -11.55 35.44 -3.48
N LEU A 234 -11.48 34.12 -3.33
CA LEU A 234 -10.45 33.27 -3.95
C LEU A 234 -10.78 32.83 -5.37
N ARG A 235 -12.01 33.07 -5.85
CA ARG A 235 -12.56 32.48 -7.08
C ARG A 235 -12.43 30.96 -7.09
N ALA A 236 -12.62 30.35 -5.92
CA ALA A 236 -12.65 28.91 -5.74
C ALA A 236 -14.11 28.42 -5.73
N PRO A 237 -14.39 27.19 -6.18
CA PRO A 237 -15.68 26.55 -5.98
C PRO A 237 -16.02 26.47 -4.48
N VAL A 238 -17.29 26.70 -4.17
CA VAL A 238 -17.81 26.48 -2.83
C VAL A 238 -17.80 24.97 -2.54
N PRO A 239 -17.42 24.52 -1.33
CA PRO A 239 -17.54 23.12 -0.93
C PRO A 239 -19.00 22.64 -0.96
N ASP A 240 -19.23 21.39 -1.38
CA ASP A 240 -20.55 20.76 -1.36
C ASP A 240 -20.95 20.36 0.07
N ASN A 241 -19.96 20.06 0.92
CA ASN A 241 -20.15 19.64 2.30
C ASN A 241 -19.21 20.40 3.24
N ILE A 242 -19.75 20.85 4.38
CA ILE A 242 -18.96 21.32 5.53
C ILE A 242 -19.13 20.29 6.65
N VAL A 243 -18.01 19.82 7.18
CA VAL A 243 -17.96 18.83 8.28
C VAL A 243 -17.18 19.43 9.42
N VAL A 244 -17.65 19.24 10.64
CA VAL A 244 -16.93 19.63 11.85
C VAL A 244 -16.62 18.39 12.68
N GLY A 245 -15.40 18.28 13.20
CA GLY A 245 -15.03 17.16 14.07
C GLY A 245 -13.74 17.40 14.84
N ILE A 246 -13.15 16.34 15.40
CA ILE A 246 -12.05 16.43 16.38
C ILE A 246 -10.66 16.12 15.80
N ASP A 247 -10.53 16.02 14.48
CA ASP A 247 -9.23 15.83 13.84
C ASP A 247 -8.29 17.02 14.10
N GLN A 248 -6.99 16.86 13.84
CA GLN A 248 -5.96 17.81 14.25
C GLN A 248 -5.98 19.12 13.45
N SER A 249 -6.36 19.07 12.16
CA SER A 249 -6.24 20.20 11.24
C SER A 249 -7.49 20.43 10.38
N PHE A 250 -7.57 21.61 9.78
CA PHE A 250 -8.50 21.85 8.67
C PHE A 250 -7.98 21.12 7.44
N PHE A 251 -8.89 20.61 6.62
CA PHE A 251 -8.53 20.03 5.34
C PHE A 251 -9.68 20.12 4.35
N VAL A 252 -9.34 20.05 3.07
CA VAL A 252 -10.32 19.78 2.01
C VAL A 252 -10.05 18.47 1.29
N THR A 253 -11.12 17.87 0.77
CA THR A 253 -10.98 16.72 -0.12
C THR A 253 -12.14 16.60 -1.10
N SER A 254 -11.87 16.01 -2.26
CA SER A 254 -12.88 15.58 -3.24
C SER A 254 -13.00 14.06 -3.34
N VAL A 255 -12.30 13.31 -2.48
CA VAL A 255 -12.51 11.86 -2.34
C VAL A 255 -13.75 11.61 -1.48
N PRO A 256 -14.49 10.51 -1.70
CA PRO A 256 -15.64 10.20 -0.87
C PRO A 256 -15.25 10.05 0.61
N VAL A 257 -16.00 10.71 1.48
CA VAL A 257 -15.81 10.70 2.94
C VAL A 257 -16.93 9.91 3.59
N VAL A 258 -16.59 9.00 4.50
CA VAL A 258 -17.52 8.30 5.38
C VAL A 258 -17.46 8.97 6.74
N LEU A 259 -18.59 9.51 7.21
CA LEU A 259 -18.67 10.11 8.54
C LEU A 259 -18.91 9.04 9.60
N GLN A 260 -18.13 9.09 10.68
CA GLN A 260 -18.30 8.27 11.87
C GLN A 260 -18.95 9.09 12.99
N PRO A 261 -19.88 8.50 13.77
CA PRO A 261 -20.31 7.09 13.76
C PRO A 261 -21.49 6.79 12.82
N CYS A 262 -22.08 7.80 12.18
CA CYS A 262 -23.35 7.65 11.43
C CYS A 262 -23.24 6.86 10.10
N GLN A 263 -22.03 6.54 9.63
CA GLN A 263 -21.73 5.86 8.38
C GLN A 263 -22.31 6.54 7.11
N SER A 264 -22.61 7.84 7.18
CA SER A 264 -23.08 8.59 6.00
C SER A 264 -21.93 8.82 5.04
N VAL A 265 -22.21 8.68 3.73
CA VAL A 265 -21.20 8.88 2.68
C VAL A 265 -21.42 10.25 2.04
N LEU A 266 -20.43 11.12 2.18
CA LEU A 266 -20.37 12.40 1.50
C LEU A 266 -19.59 12.25 0.19
N ASN A 267 -20.15 12.83 -0.87
CA ASN A 267 -19.52 12.92 -2.19
C ASN A 267 -19.34 14.39 -2.58
N GLY A 268 -18.44 14.65 -3.52
CA GLY A 268 -18.10 16.02 -3.93
C GLY A 268 -17.04 16.64 -3.02
N ARG A 269 -16.96 17.97 -3.04
CA ARG A 269 -16.00 18.76 -2.28
C ARG A 269 -16.42 18.83 -0.82
N THR A 270 -15.54 18.38 0.06
CA THR A 270 -15.75 18.42 1.51
C THR A 270 -14.71 19.32 2.13
N LEU A 271 -15.15 20.30 2.90
CA LEU A 271 -14.33 21.08 3.83
C LEU A 271 -14.52 20.52 5.24
N TYR A 272 -13.43 20.08 5.86
CA TYR A 272 -13.40 19.62 7.24
C TYR A 272 -12.81 20.70 8.15
N LEU A 273 -13.53 21.00 9.22
CA LEU A 273 -13.16 21.98 10.23
C LEU A 273 -12.92 21.29 11.58
N SER A 274 -11.66 21.25 11.98
CA SER A 274 -11.18 20.82 13.30
C SER A 274 -11.70 21.71 14.43
N LEU A 275 -12.50 21.15 15.32
CA LEU A 275 -12.93 21.80 16.56
C LEU A 275 -11.75 22.25 17.44
N PRO A 276 -10.68 21.44 17.63
CA PRO A 276 -9.47 21.92 18.30
C PRO A 276 -8.91 23.22 17.72
N CYS A 277 -8.80 23.31 16.39
CA CYS A 277 -8.34 24.52 15.71
C CYS A 277 -9.33 25.68 15.88
N LEU A 278 -10.63 25.45 15.68
CA LEU A 278 -11.66 26.48 15.80
C LEU A 278 -11.72 27.11 17.20
N GLY A 279 -11.40 26.36 18.26
CA GLY A 279 -11.37 26.86 19.64
C GLY A 279 -10.06 27.57 20.04
N ALA A 280 -9.02 27.49 19.21
CA ALA A 280 -7.68 28.02 19.51
C ALA A 280 -7.24 29.16 18.58
N LEU A 281 -7.81 29.23 17.37
CA LEU A 281 -7.54 30.24 16.35
C LEU A 281 -8.56 31.38 16.42
N SER A 282 -8.11 32.61 16.16
CA SER A 282 -9.02 33.72 15.84
C SER A 282 -9.76 33.46 14.53
N GLN A 283 -10.89 34.13 14.33
CA GLN A 283 -11.64 34.05 13.07
C GLN A 283 -10.78 34.40 11.84
N ARG A 284 -9.87 35.36 11.97
CA ARG A 284 -8.98 35.76 10.85
C ARG A 284 -7.89 34.73 10.58
N GLU A 285 -7.33 34.11 11.63
CA GLU A 285 -6.37 33.00 11.47
C GLU A 285 -7.06 31.79 10.84
N ALA A 286 -8.27 31.46 11.29
CA ALA A 286 -9.07 30.40 10.69
C ALA A 286 -9.42 30.70 9.22
N ALA A 287 -9.79 31.94 8.89
CA ALA A 287 -10.02 32.36 7.51
C ALA A 287 -8.77 32.20 6.64
N ALA A 288 -7.57 32.48 7.17
CA ALA A 288 -6.31 32.32 6.45
C ALA A 288 -6.06 30.84 6.09
N ILE A 289 -6.24 29.93 7.05
CA ILE A 289 -6.06 28.49 6.83
C ILE A 289 -7.15 27.93 5.91
N ILE A 290 -8.43 28.27 6.15
CA ILE A 290 -9.52 27.88 5.23
C ILE A 290 -9.29 28.43 3.82
N GLY A 291 -8.71 29.62 3.69
CA GLY A 291 -8.32 30.19 2.40
C GLY A 291 -7.25 29.38 1.68
N HIS A 292 -6.29 28.81 2.43
CA HIS A 292 -5.34 27.85 1.90
C HIS A 292 -6.04 26.57 1.44
N GLU A 293 -6.91 26.00 2.29
CA GLU A 293 -7.67 24.79 1.94
C GLU A 293 -8.52 24.97 0.67
N LEU A 294 -9.29 26.05 0.58
CA LEU A 294 -10.06 26.40 -0.61
C LEU A 294 -9.17 26.65 -1.84
N GLY A 295 -7.91 27.01 -1.62
CA GLY A 295 -6.88 27.12 -2.66
C GLY A 295 -6.70 25.84 -3.47
N HIS A 296 -6.87 24.66 -2.85
CA HIS A 296 -6.80 23.38 -3.58
C HIS A 296 -7.95 23.22 -4.59
N PHE A 297 -9.11 23.83 -4.36
CA PHE A 297 -10.23 23.77 -5.31
C PHE A 297 -10.19 24.82 -6.42
N ARG A 298 -9.24 25.78 -6.37
CA ARG A 298 -9.23 26.95 -7.26
C ARG A 298 -9.17 26.62 -8.75
N SER A 299 -8.59 25.48 -9.12
CA SER A 299 -8.54 24.99 -10.50
C SER A 299 -8.78 23.48 -10.56
N ARG A 300 -9.15 22.98 -11.74
CA ARG A 300 -9.30 21.53 -11.95
C ARG A 300 -8.01 20.77 -11.69
N ASP A 301 -6.86 21.35 -12.03
CA ASP A 301 -5.55 20.71 -11.86
C ASP A 301 -5.13 20.63 -10.38
N THR A 302 -5.34 21.71 -9.62
CA THR A 302 -5.09 21.71 -8.16
C THR A 302 -6.05 20.78 -7.43
N GLU A 303 -7.32 20.74 -7.84
CA GLU A 303 -8.32 19.85 -7.26
C GLU A 303 -7.99 18.38 -7.54
N GLN A 304 -7.59 18.08 -8.78
CA GLN A 304 -7.17 16.74 -9.17
C GLN A 304 -5.89 16.30 -8.44
N GLY A 305 -4.96 17.22 -8.20
CA GLY A 305 -3.75 16.97 -7.42
C GLY A 305 -4.03 16.64 -5.97
N SER A 306 -4.79 17.49 -5.26
CA SER A 306 -5.24 17.22 -3.89
C SER A 306 -5.98 15.87 -3.79
N ALA A 307 -6.88 15.58 -4.75
CA ALA A 307 -7.57 14.28 -4.81
C ALA A 307 -6.61 13.10 -5.02
N THR A 308 -5.51 13.30 -5.73
CA THR A 308 -4.50 12.27 -5.97
C THR A 308 -3.69 12.01 -4.71
N ASN A 309 -3.27 13.06 -4.01
CA ASN A 309 -2.55 12.95 -2.74
C ASN A 309 -3.41 12.26 -1.68
N ALA A 310 -4.68 12.66 -1.56
CA ALA A 310 -5.64 12.00 -0.67
C ALA A 310 -5.79 10.50 -0.96
N ARG A 311 -5.96 10.11 -2.24
CA ARG A 311 -6.00 8.69 -2.63
C ARG A 311 -4.70 7.97 -2.29
N PHE A 312 -3.56 8.59 -2.54
CA PHE A 312 -2.25 7.99 -2.23
C PHE A 312 -2.06 7.78 -0.73
N SER A 313 -2.42 8.74 0.10
CA SER A 313 -2.34 8.64 1.56
C SER A 313 -3.28 7.57 2.11
N LEU A 314 -4.49 7.44 1.56
CA LEU A 314 -5.40 6.32 1.87
C LEU A 314 -4.82 4.96 1.46
N MET A 315 -4.17 4.87 0.29
CA MET A 315 -3.48 3.66 -0.15
C MET A 315 -2.37 3.27 0.84
N CYS A 316 -1.57 4.24 1.30
CA CYS A 316 -0.51 4.04 2.30
C CYS A 316 -1.07 3.57 3.64
N ALA A 317 -2.12 4.22 4.16
CA ALA A 317 -2.75 3.87 5.43
C ALA A 317 -3.34 2.45 5.40
N GLN A 318 -3.99 2.06 4.31
CA GLN A 318 -4.52 0.70 4.21
C GLN A 318 -3.41 -0.33 4.02
N PHE A 319 -2.37 0.01 3.24
CA PHE A 319 -1.22 -0.87 3.12
C PHE A 319 -0.53 -1.12 4.47
N SER A 320 -0.36 -0.10 5.31
CA SER A 320 0.21 -0.29 6.66
C SER A 320 -0.66 -1.20 7.53
N THR A 321 -1.99 -1.02 7.52
CA THR A 321 -2.90 -1.91 8.27
C THR A 321 -2.80 -3.37 7.81
N LEU A 322 -2.65 -3.61 6.50
CA LEU A 322 -2.49 -4.94 5.94
C LEU A 322 -1.14 -5.56 6.31
N VAL A 323 -0.06 -4.78 6.28
CA VAL A 323 1.28 -5.23 6.66
C VAL A 323 1.33 -5.57 8.16
N ASP A 324 0.70 -4.77 9.01
CA ASP A 324 0.69 -5.00 10.45
C ASP A 324 -0.12 -6.23 10.84
N ALA A 325 -1.26 -6.47 10.20
CA ALA A 325 -2.03 -7.71 10.36
C ALA A 325 -1.22 -8.95 9.91
N GLU A 326 -0.20 -8.76 9.07
CA GLU A 326 0.58 -9.81 8.42
C GLU A 326 2.03 -9.89 8.95
N ARG A 327 2.32 -9.36 10.14
CA ARG A 327 3.66 -9.50 10.79
C ARG A 327 4.10 -10.97 10.94
N GLY A 328 3.15 -11.91 10.99
CA GLY A 328 3.37 -13.36 10.99
C GLY A 328 3.33 -14.05 9.62
N ALA A 329 3.24 -13.30 8.51
CA ALA A 329 3.09 -13.88 7.18
C ALA A 329 4.24 -14.80 6.78
N ALA A 330 3.89 -15.90 6.10
CA ALA A 330 4.84 -16.82 5.50
C ALA A 330 5.82 -16.07 4.59
N TRP A 331 7.10 -16.48 4.61
CA TRP A 331 8.18 -15.84 3.85
C TRP A 331 7.87 -15.70 2.35
N VAL A 332 7.04 -16.59 1.81
CA VAL A 332 6.59 -16.68 0.42
C VAL A 332 5.70 -15.51 0.01
N ALA A 333 4.95 -14.92 0.96
CA ALA A 333 4.09 -13.75 0.70
C ALA A 333 4.87 -12.43 0.76
N ARG A 334 6.07 -12.43 1.35
CA ARG A 334 6.87 -11.21 1.57
C ARG A 334 7.37 -10.54 0.27
N PRO A 335 7.77 -11.25 -0.80
CA PRO A 335 8.12 -10.63 -2.07
C PRO A 335 6.99 -9.79 -2.68
N VAL A 336 5.75 -10.26 -2.55
CA VAL A 336 4.57 -9.54 -3.03
C VAL A 336 4.34 -8.26 -2.22
N VAL A 337 4.33 -8.39 -0.89
CA VAL A 337 4.18 -7.25 0.02
C VAL A 337 5.30 -6.22 -0.19
N TRP A 338 6.52 -6.71 -0.43
CA TRP A 338 7.66 -5.89 -0.80
C TRP A 338 7.40 -5.13 -2.11
N ALA A 339 6.93 -5.79 -3.18
CA ALA A 339 6.63 -5.13 -4.45
C ALA A 339 5.55 -4.04 -4.30
N ALA A 340 4.55 -4.28 -3.46
CA ALA A 340 3.55 -3.28 -3.08
C ALA A 340 4.17 -2.06 -2.38
N GLY A 341 5.05 -2.30 -1.39
CA GLY A 341 5.79 -1.24 -0.71
C GLY A 341 6.72 -0.45 -1.65
N GLN A 342 7.34 -1.12 -2.62
CA GLN A 342 8.19 -0.47 -3.63
C GLN A 342 7.36 0.42 -4.56
N PHE A 343 6.13 0.04 -4.90
CA PHE A 343 5.22 0.90 -5.65
C PHE A 343 4.95 2.18 -4.86
N LEU A 344 4.53 2.04 -3.60
CA LEU A 344 4.23 3.21 -2.75
C LEU A 344 5.46 4.09 -2.59
N HIS A 345 6.63 3.51 -2.32
CA HIS A 345 7.88 4.25 -2.18
C HIS A 345 8.24 5.06 -3.44
N HIS A 346 8.13 4.47 -4.64
CA HIS A 346 8.48 5.17 -5.87
C HIS A 346 7.43 6.20 -6.30
N PHE A 347 6.14 5.92 -6.10
CA PHE A 347 5.08 6.88 -6.37
C PHE A 347 5.05 8.03 -5.36
N GLN A 348 5.47 7.79 -4.11
CA GLN A 348 5.60 8.83 -3.08
C GLN A 348 6.49 9.98 -3.56
N VAL A 349 7.60 9.67 -4.23
CA VAL A 349 8.48 10.71 -4.77
C VAL A 349 7.76 11.60 -5.79
N ALA A 350 6.91 11.01 -6.64
CA ALA A 350 6.13 11.76 -7.63
C ALA A 350 5.04 12.60 -6.97
N VAL A 351 4.28 11.99 -6.05
CA VAL A 351 3.24 12.66 -5.27
C VAL A 351 3.81 13.87 -4.52
N HIS A 352 4.93 13.68 -3.81
CA HIS A 352 5.60 14.77 -3.08
C HIS A 352 6.25 15.82 -3.99
N HIS A 353 6.70 15.44 -5.19
CA HIS A 353 7.25 16.39 -6.14
C HIS A 353 6.18 17.37 -6.61
N TRP A 354 5.05 16.85 -7.10
CA TRP A 354 3.95 17.67 -7.63
C TRP A 354 3.11 18.34 -6.53
N GLY A 355 2.96 17.68 -5.38
CA GLY A 355 2.22 18.21 -4.23
C GLY A 355 2.86 19.49 -3.66
N ARG A 356 4.19 19.54 -3.55
CA ARG A 356 4.90 20.71 -3.00
C ARG A 356 4.58 22.01 -3.73
N GLU A 357 4.47 21.99 -5.05
CA GLU A 357 4.12 23.20 -5.82
C GLU A 357 2.67 23.64 -5.55
N GLN A 358 1.75 22.67 -5.41
CA GLN A 358 0.35 22.95 -5.10
C GLN A 358 0.18 23.56 -3.71
N GLU A 359 0.95 23.08 -2.73
CA GLU A 359 0.98 23.64 -1.37
C GLU A 359 1.43 25.11 -1.38
N LEU A 360 2.47 25.46 -2.13
CA LEU A 360 2.93 26.85 -2.26
C LEU A 360 1.89 27.74 -2.97
N LEU A 361 1.09 27.18 -3.89
CA LEU A 361 -0.03 27.89 -4.52
C LEU A 361 -1.22 28.09 -3.58
N ALA A 362 -1.47 27.12 -2.70
CA ALA A 362 -2.46 27.18 -1.64
C ALA A 362 -2.05 28.20 -0.56
N ASP A 363 -0.77 28.29 -0.20
CA ASP A 363 -0.22 29.33 0.68
C ASP A 363 -0.53 30.74 0.18
N ARG A 364 -0.36 30.97 -1.12
CA ARG A 364 -0.72 32.26 -1.74
C ARG A 364 -2.22 32.52 -1.68
N ALA A 365 -3.05 31.47 -1.70
CA ALA A 365 -4.49 31.62 -1.51
C ALA A 365 -4.82 32.03 -0.06
N GLY A 366 -4.24 31.36 0.94
CA GLY A 366 -4.39 31.74 2.34
C GLY A 366 -3.91 33.17 2.63
N ALA A 367 -2.74 33.54 2.10
CA ALA A 367 -2.20 34.89 2.20
C ALA A 367 -3.09 35.95 1.51
N LYS A 368 -3.78 35.61 0.42
CA LYS A 368 -4.73 36.52 -0.25
C LYS A 368 -5.97 36.80 0.61
N VAL A 369 -6.35 35.89 1.51
CA VAL A 369 -7.49 36.09 2.42
C VAL A 369 -7.12 37.04 3.55
N ALA A 370 -6.01 36.78 4.24
CA ALA A 370 -5.73 37.38 5.55
C ALA A 370 -4.48 38.29 5.59
N GLY A 371 -3.65 38.25 4.55
CA GLY A 371 -2.29 38.80 4.54
C GLY A 371 -1.23 37.70 4.77
N PRO A 372 -0.02 37.86 4.21
CA PRO A 372 1.02 36.83 4.30
C PRO A 372 1.55 36.64 5.73
N GLU A 373 1.72 37.70 6.52
CA GLU A 373 2.20 37.61 7.91
C GLU A 373 1.19 36.88 8.79
N LEU A 374 -0.11 37.21 8.66
CA LEU A 374 -1.17 36.58 9.44
C LEU A 374 -1.38 35.12 9.04
N PHE A 375 -1.22 34.79 7.76
CA PHE A 375 -1.23 33.40 7.32
C PHE A 375 -0.08 32.60 7.94
N MET A 376 1.15 33.15 7.92
CA MET A 376 2.30 32.49 8.55
C MET A 376 2.15 32.35 10.07
N GLN A 377 1.56 33.36 10.73
CA GLN A 377 1.20 33.29 12.14
C GLN A 377 0.21 32.14 12.41
N ALA A 378 -0.87 32.07 11.62
CA ALA A 378 -1.89 31.03 11.73
C ALA A 378 -1.30 29.62 11.49
N LEU A 379 -0.41 29.51 10.50
CA LEU A 379 0.30 28.27 10.17
C LEU A 379 1.18 27.81 11.33
N LEU A 380 2.04 28.68 11.85
CA LEU A 380 2.89 28.39 13.02
C LEU A 380 2.06 27.97 14.23
N ARG A 381 0.96 28.68 14.48
CA ARG A 381 0.03 28.38 15.56
C ARG A 381 -0.63 27.01 15.38
N ALA A 382 -1.05 26.66 14.17
CA ALA A 382 -1.63 25.36 13.87
C ALA A 382 -0.61 24.21 14.04
N ILE A 383 0.65 24.42 13.66
CA ILE A 383 1.73 23.45 13.89
C ILE A 383 1.94 23.23 15.40
N ALA A 384 2.05 24.31 16.19
CA ALA A 384 2.19 24.22 17.64
C ALA A 384 0.96 23.60 18.33
N LEU A 385 -0.23 23.84 17.78
CA LEU A 385 -1.47 23.26 18.30
C LEU A 385 -1.55 21.76 18.00
N GLY A 386 -1.11 21.30 16.82
CA GLY A 386 -1.14 19.89 16.44
C GLY A 386 -0.39 19.00 17.42
N SER A 387 0.85 19.38 17.78
CA SER A 387 1.66 18.63 18.76
C SER A 387 1.01 18.56 20.15
N MET A 388 0.39 19.65 20.58
CA MET A 388 -0.34 19.71 21.85
C MET A 388 -1.63 18.87 21.82
N VAL A 389 -2.40 18.94 20.74
CA VAL A 389 -3.62 18.15 20.57
C VAL A 389 -3.30 16.66 20.58
N ASP A 390 -2.20 16.25 19.96
CA ASP A 390 -1.75 14.85 19.99
C ASP A 390 -1.37 14.36 21.38
N ALA A 391 -0.63 15.17 22.14
CA ALA A 391 -0.32 14.85 23.53
C ALA A 391 -1.61 14.70 24.37
N LEU A 392 -2.54 15.64 24.24
CA LEU A 392 -3.81 15.62 24.97
C LEU A 392 -4.73 14.46 24.54
N LEU A 393 -4.76 14.12 23.26
CA LEU A 393 -5.49 12.96 22.75
C LEU A 393 -4.95 11.67 23.34
N HIS A 394 -3.63 11.56 23.52
CA HIS A 394 -3.00 10.42 24.16
C HIS A 394 -3.31 10.33 25.66
N GLU A 395 -3.35 11.48 26.36
CA GLU A 395 -3.60 11.54 27.81
C GLU A 395 -5.08 11.35 28.18
N CYS A 396 -5.99 12.07 27.52
CA CYS A 396 -7.39 12.19 27.94
C CYS A 396 -8.35 11.33 27.09
N GLY A 397 -7.88 10.77 25.97
CA GLY A 397 -8.73 10.17 24.95
C GLY A 397 -9.63 11.20 24.24
N GLY A 398 -10.34 10.75 23.18
CA GLY A 398 -11.14 11.63 22.32
C GLY A 398 -12.33 12.32 23.00
N GLN A 399 -12.90 11.74 24.07
CA GLN A 399 -14.10 12.28 24.73
C GLN A 399 -13.81 13.50 25.64
N GLY A 400 -12.57 13.62 26.16
CA GLY A 400 -12.17 14.71 27.05
C GLY A 400 -11.51 15.90 26.36
N LEU A 401 -11.09 15.74 25.10
CA LEU A 401 -10.23 16.69 24.40
C LEU A 401 -10.81 18.12 24.37
N LEU A 402 -12.06 18.28 23.94
CA LEU A 402 -12.67 19.61 23.76
C LEU A 402 -12.81 20.39 25.07
N ALA A 403 -12.94 19.70 26.20
CA ALA A 403 -13.03 20.33 27.51
C ALA A 403 -11.64 20.55 28.14
N ALA A 404 -10.67 19.69 27.83
CA ALA A 404 -9.31 19.76 28.34
C ALA A 404 -8.47 20.82 27.62
N LEU A 405 -8.60 20.92 26.29
CA LEU A 405 -7.78 21.78 25.44
C LEU A 405 -7.82 23.27 25.85
N PRO A 406 -9.00 23.91 26.06
CA PRO A 406 -9.03 25.31 26.50
C PRO A 406 -8.38 25.53 27.86
N ARG A 407 -8.56 24.59 28.81
CA ARG A 407 -7.93 24.67 30.15
C ARG A 407 -6.41 24.52 30.06
N HIS A 408 -5.94 23.66 29.15
CA HIS A 408 -4.52 23.45 28.93
C HIS A 408 -3.89 24.68 28.27
N LEU A 409 -4.51 25.24 27.23
CA LEU A 409 -4.05 26.46 26.54
C LEU A 409 -3.98 27.71 27.44
N GLN A 410 -4.75 27.75 28.53
CA GLN A 410 -4.66 28.81 29.55
C GLN A 410 -3.44 28.65 30.46
N ARG A 411 -2.99 27.42 30.70
CA ARG A 411 -1.94 27.11 31.70
C ARG A 411 -0.57 26.92 31.06
N VAL A 412 -0.54 26.38 29.85
CA VAL A 412 0.70 25.99 29.15
C VAL A 412 0.76 26.80 27.86
N PRO A 413 1.80 27.65 27.69
CA PRO A 413 1.99 28.36 26.43
C PRO A 413 2.29 27.35 25.32
N LEU A 414 1.85 27.66 24.10
CA LEU A 414 2.21 26.90 22.91
C LEU A 414 3.74 26.89 22.76
N ARG A 415 4.29 25.75 22.33
CA ARG A 415 5.73 25.58 22.08
C ARG A 415 5.95 25.10 20.66
N LEU A 416 7.01 25.62 20.04
CA LEU A 416 7.55 25.13 18.78
C LEU A 416 8.93 24.54 19.08
N ASP A 417 9.30 23.48 18.37
CA ASP A 417 10.63 22.87 18.49
C ASP A 417 11.73 23.83 18.04
N GLU A 418 12.96 23.59 18.47
CA GLU A 418 14.11 24.45 18.13
C GLU A 418 14.39 24.50 16.62
N ASP A 419 14.10 23.43 15.87
CA ASP A 419 14.21 23.38 14.41
C ASP A 419 12.91 23.85 13.72
N VAL A 420 12.45 25.06 14.06
CA VAL A 420 11.19 25.63 13.54
C VAL A 420 11.13 25.64 12.01
N LEU A 421 12.27 25.83 11.35
CA LEU A 421 12.37 25.94 9.89
C LEU A 421 12.16 24.59 9.18
N GLY A 422 12.49 23.48 9.84
CA GLY A 422 12.28 22.12 9.37
C GLY A 422 10.85 21.61 9.58
N LEU A 423 10.02 22.31 10.38
CA LEU A 423 8.68 21.86 10.73
C LEU A 423 7.76 21.76 9.51
N THR A 424 6.92 20.73 9.54
CA THR A 424 5.83 20.48 8.59
C THR A 424 4.51 20.39 9.34
N MET A 425 3.42 20.90 8.77
CA MET A 425 2.09 20.76 9.35
C MET A 425 1.60 19.30 9.24
N PRO A 426 0.97 18.74 10.28
CA PRO A 426 0.27 17.46 10.17
C PRO A 426 -1.00 17.62 9.31
N HIS A 427 -1.13 16.77 8.29
CA HIS A 427 -2.29 16.73 7.41
C HIS A 427 -2.63 15.28 7.04
N PRO A 428 -3.93 14.89 6.99
CA PRO A 428 -4.31 13.50 6.74
C PRO A 428 -3.97 13.00 5.33
N PHE A 429 -3.77 13.91 4.38
CA PHE A 429 -3.66 13.58 2.96
C PHE A 429 -2.41 14.08 2.26
N ASP A 430 -1.80 15.15 2.76
CA ASP A 430 -0.77 15.90 2.05
C ASP A 430 0.50 15.95 2.88
N SER A 431 1.62 16.13 2.19
CA SER A 431 2.90 16.40 2.84
C SER A 431 3.31 17.81 2.48
N HIS A 432 3.30 18.68 3.48
CA HIS A 432 3.61 20.09 3.28
C HIS A 432 5.12 20.31 3.09
N PRO A 433 5.52 21.30 2.27
CA PRO A 433 6.89 21.80 2.27
C PRO A 433 7.34 22.22 3.67
N PRO A 434 8.65 22.16 3.97
CA PRO A 434 9.20 22.73 5.20
C PRO A 434 8.82 24.20 5.35
N LEU A 435 8.66 24.66 6.59
CA LEU A 435 8.27 26.04 6.90
C LEU A 435 9.14 27.07 6.18
N ALA A 436 10.46 26.84 6.07
CA ALA A 436 11.38 27.72 5.36
C ALA A 436 10.93 28.02 3.91
N ALA A 437 10.52 26.98 3.17
CA ALA A 437 10.06 27.15 1.79
C ALA A 437 8.75 27.94 1.70
N ARG A 438 7.89 27.84 2.71
CA ARG A 438 6.60 28.56 2.78
C ARG A 438 6.81 30.04 3.13
N LEU A 439 7.71 30.32 4.08
CA LEU A 439 8.17 31.68 4.41
C LEU A 439 8.75 32.38 3.19
N ASP A 440 9.65 31.71 2.45
CA ASP A 440 10.27 32.25 1.24
C ASP A 440 9.24 32.52 0.14
N ASN A 441 8.29 31.59 -0.07
CA ASN A 441 7.23 31.74 -1.07
C ASN A 441 6.33 32.96 -0.81
N LEU A 442 6.10 33.31 0.46
CA LEU A 442 5.31 34.47 0.86
C LEU A 442 6.15 35.72 1.17
N ARG A 443 7.48 35.61 1.11
CA ARG A 443 8.44 36.67 1.44
C ARG A 443 8.30 37.21 2.86
N VAL A 444 7.93 36.34 3.80
CA VAL A 444 7.80 36.68 5.22
C VAL A 444 9.08 36.30 5.95
N ARG A 445 9.58 37.20 6.80
CA ARG A 445 10.73 36.90 7.68
C ARG A 445 10.23 36.29 8.97
N LEU A 446 10.91 35.23 9.42
CA LEU A 446 10.70 34.69 10.75
C LEU A 446 11.43 35.57 11.76
N ASP A 447 10.68 36.33 12.54
CA ASP A 447 11.21 37.18 13.62
C ASP A 447 10.55 36.82 14.98
N GLY A 448 11.10 37.40 16.05
CA GLY A 448 10.59 37.16 17.40
C GLY A 448 9.14 37.62 17.58
N ALA A 449 8.71 38.66 16.85
CA ALA A 449 7.34 39.18 16.92
C ALA A 449 6.34 38.19 16.32
N LEU A 450 6.65 37.60 15.16
CA LEU A 450 5.82 36.58 14.52
C LEU A 450 5.70 35.31 15.39
N LEU A 451 6.80 34.86 15.98
CA LEU A 451 6.80 33.71 16.90
C LEU A 451 5.95 33.99 18.15
N GLN A 452 6.11 35.15 18.77
CA GLN A 452 5.29 35.56 19.91
C GLN A 452 3.81 35.65 19.54
N ALA A 453 3.49 36.22 18.37
CA ALA A 453 2.12 36.32 17.88
C ALA A 453 1.49 34.95 17.59
N ALA A 454 2.28 33.99 17.08
CA ALA A 454 1.82 32.63 16.83
C ALA A 454 1.58 31.86 18.15
N MET A 455 2.47 32.03 19.13
CA MET A 455 2.45 31.31 20.42
C MET A 455 1.56 31.98 21.49
N ARG A 456 0.92 33.11 21.20
CA ARG A 456 0.05 33.83 22.15
C ARG A 456 -1.04 32.93 22.73
N GLN A 457 -1.48 33.17 23.95
CA GLN A 457 -2.64 32.45 24.48
C GLN A 457 -3.92 32.86 23.71
N PRO A 458 -4.86 31.92 23.42
CA PRO A 458 -6.14 32.27 22.82
C PRO A 458 -6.94 33.17 23.77
N GLY A 459 -7.40 34.31 23.28
CA GLY A 459 -8.26 35.23 24.01
C GLY A 459 -9.73 34.77 24.03
N ASP A 460 -10.59 35.49 24.73
CA ASP A 460 -12.01 35.11 24.83
C ASP A 460 -12.74 35.18 23.48
N HIS A 461 -12.42 36.17 22.65
CA HIS A 461 -12.96 36.28 21.29
C HIS A 461 -12.59 35.07 20.41
N ASP A 462 -11.36 34.55 20.54
CA ASP A 462 -10.89 33.37 19.78
C ASP A 462 -11.71 32.12 20.11
N ARG A 463 -12.30 32.05 21.31
CA ARG A 463 -13.10 30.90 21.77
C ARG A 463 -14.59 31.01 21.42
N GLN A 464 -15.06 32.21 21.06
CA GLN A 464 -16.50 32.48 20.93
C GLN A 464 -16.95 32.73 19.49
N TRP A 465 -16.07 33.21 18.60
CA TRP A 465 -16.45 33.60 17.23
C TRP A 465 -17.14 32.47 16.45
N PHE A 466 -16.67 31.22 16.60
CA PHE A 466 -17.27 30.09 15.88
C PHE A 466 -18.67 29.78 16.39
N ASN A 467 -18.89 29.86 17.71
CA ASN A 467 -20.21 29.66 18.31
C ASN A 467 -21.19 30.76 17.90
N GLN A 468 -20.73 31.97 17.59
CA GLN A 468 -21.59 33.03 17.07
C GLN A 468 -22.06 32.73 15.63
N LEU A 469 -21.18 32.20 14.78
CA LEU A 469 -21.53 31.78 13.42
C LEU A 469 -22.40 30.52 13.37
N TRP A 470 -22.22 29.62 14.34
CA TRP A 470 -23.00 28.39 14.48
C TRP A 470 -24.35 28.63 15.18
N GLY A 471 -24.34 29.37 16.29
CA GLY A 471 -25.45 29.56 17.22
C GLY A 471 -26.48 30.61 16.81
N GLY A 472 -26.13 31.56 15.94
CA GLY A 472 -27.09 32.55 15.42
C GLY A 472 -28.32 31.93 14.72
N ALA A 473 -28.23 30.66 14.30
CA ALA A 473 -29.35 29.90 13.74
C ALA A 473 -30.39 29.45 14.77
N VAL A 474 -29.95 29.07 15.98
CA VAL A 474 -30.83 28.57 17.05
C VAL A 474 -31.61 29.71 17.70
N GLU A 475 -31.04 30.92 17.72
CA GLU A 475 -31.75 32.13 18.16
C GLU A 475 -32.68 32.70 17.10
N ALA A 476 -32.35 32.59 15.80
CA ALA A 476 -33.25 32.97 14.71
C ALA A 476 -34.50 32.08 14.62
N GLU A 477 -34.37 30.75 14.78
CA GLU A 477 -35.53 29.84 14.87
C GLU A 477 -36.37 30.08 16.14
N ARG A 478 -35.76 30.50 17.25
CA ARG A 478 -36.50 30.88 18.47
C ARG A 478 -37.18 32.24 18.37
N GLN A 479 -36.76 33.11 17.46
CA GLN A 479 -37.33 34.44 17.26
C GLN A 479 -38.34 34.52 16.11
N GLY A 480 -38.68 33.40 15.47
CA GLY A 480 -39.80 33.31 14.53
C GLY A 480 -39.56 34.06 13.22
N LEU A 481 -38.62 33.55 12.42
CA LEU A 481 -38.55 33.78 10.97
C LEU A 481 -38.78 32.48 10.21
#